data_AF-A0A931ZUE1-F1
#
_entry.id   AF-A0A931ZUE1-F1
#
_cell.length_a   1.000
_cell.length_b   1.000
_cell.length_c   1.000
_cell.angle_alpha   90.00
_cell.angle_beta   90.00
_cell.angle_gamma   90.00
#
_symmetry.space_group_name_H-M   'P 1'
#
loop_
_entity.id
_entity.type
_entity.pdbx_description
1 polymer ?
#
loop_
_entity_poly.entity_id
_entity_poly.type
_entity_poly.pdbx_seq_one_letter_code
_entity_poly.pdbx_strand_id
1 'polypeptide(L)' 'MTLMRLQRAMARAGFGSRRGAEELIRAGRVRVNGVVAQLG' A
#
# COMPACT_ATOMS: atom_id res chain seq x y z
N MET A 1 12.04 7.91 12.90
CA MET A 1 10.88 7.71 12.01
C MET A 1 11.38 7.12 10.70
N THR A 2 11.46 5.79 10.61
CA THR A 2 12.02 5.11 9.42
C THR A 2 10.98 5.07 8.30
N LEU A 3 11.37 5.46 7.09
CA LEU A 3 10.51 5.35 5.91
C LEU A 3 10.27 3.88 5.57
N MET A 4 9.02 3.54 5.27
CA MET A 4 8.60 2.18 4.94
C MET A 4 7.73 2.18 3.70
N ARG A 5 7.95 1.19 2.83
CA ARG A 5 7.13 0.99 1.63
C ARG A 5 5.67 0.74 2.02
N LEU A 6 4.74 1.39 1.32
CA LEU A 6 3.30 1.33 1.60
C LEU A 6 2.78 -0.11 1.58
N GLN A 7 3.17 -0.92 0.59
CA GLN A 7 2.75 -2.32 0.52
C GLN A 7 3.24 -3.16 1.70
N ARG A 8 4.39 -2.80 2.30
CA ARG A 8 4.91 -3.47 3.49
C ARG A 8 4.07 -3.07 4.71
N ALA A 9 3.65 -1.80 4.79
CA ALA A 9 2.82 -1.29 5.88
C ALA A 9 1.44 -1.93 5.85
N MET A 10 0.82 -1.98 4.67
CA MET A 10 -0.46 -2.65 4.45
C MET A 10 -0.39 -4.14 4.79
N ALA A 11 0.67 -4.84 4.38
CA ALA A 11 0.83 -6.25 4.70
C ALA A 11 0.94 -6.50 6.21
N ARG A 12 1.64 -5.64 6.95
CA ARG A 12 1.70 -5.72 8.42
C ARG A 12 0.37 -5.41 9.09
N ALA A 13 -0.43 -4.53 8.49
CA ALA A 13 -1.76 -4.20 8.98
C ALA A 13 -2.82 -5.25 8.61
N GLY A 14 -2.46 -6.34 7.92
CA GLY A 14 -3.36 -7.45 7.62
C GLY A 14 -4.22 -7.25 6.36
N PHE A 15 -3.96 -6.23 5.55
CA PHE A 15 -4.67 -6.03 4.26
C PHE A 15 -4.31 -7.07 3.18
N GLY A 16 -3.39 -7.99 3.48
CA GLY A 16 -3.01 -9.09 2.60
C GLY A 16 -1.50 -9.34 2.59
N SER A 17 -1.05 -10.15 1.66
CA SER A 17 0.38 -10.31 1.40
C SER A 17 0.97 -9.03 0.78
N ARG A 18 2.30 -8.91 0.74
CA ARG A 18 2.98 -7.78 0.08
C ARG A 18 2.50 -7.57 -1.36
N ARG A 19 2.27 -8.66 -2.10
CA ARG A 19 1.73 -8.65 -3.46
C ARG A 19 0.26 -8.24 -3.49
N GLY A 20 -0.56 -8.74 -2.56
CA GLY A 20 -1.96 -8.31 -2.46
C GLY A 20 -2.08 -6.81 -2.21
N ALA A 21 -1.22 -6.25 -1.37
CA ALA A 21 -1.16 -4.81 -1.15
C ALA A 21 -0.72 -4.04 -2.42
N GLU A 22 0.24 -4.56 -3.19
CA GLU A 22 0.64 -3.97 -4.48
C GLU A 22 -0.51 -3.96 -5.48
N GLU A 23 -1.30 -5.04 -5.57
CA GLU A 23 -2.47 -5.11 -6.44
C GLU A 23 -3.56 -4.11 -6.02
N LEU A 24 -3.79 -3.93 -4.71
CA LEU A 24 -4.71 -2.90 -4.22
C LEU A 24 -4.25 -1.48 -4.59
N ILE A 25 -2.94 -1.21 -4.53
CA ILE A 25 -2.36 0.07 -4.94
C ILE A 25 -2.52 0.27 -6.45
N ARG A 26 -2.18 -0.75 -7.27
CA ARG A 26 -2.34 -0.69 -8.74
C ARG A 26 -3.79 -0.49 -9.17
N ALA A 27 -4.73 -1.13 -8.48
CA ALA A 27 -6.15 -0.99 -8.74
C ALA A 27 -6.72 0.38 -8.30
N GLY A 28 -5.88 1.30 -7.78
CA GLY A 28 -6.31 2.62 -7.32
C GLY A 28 -7.20 2.58 -6.08
N ARG A 29 -7.22 1.47 -5.34
CA ARG A 29 -8.06 1.28 -4.15
C ARG A 29 -7.42 1.82 -2.86
N VAL A 30 -6.18 2.30 -2.94
CA VAL A 30 -5.43 2.82 -1.80
C VAL A 30 -5.25 4.32 -1.95
N ARG A 31 -5.64 5.07 -0.91
CA ARG A 31 -5.45 6.52 -0.83
C ARG A 31 -4.63 6.85 0.40
N VAL A 32 -3.66 7.74 0.25
CA VAL A 32 -2.87 8.31 1.36
C VAL A 32 -3.14 9.80 1.38
N ASN A 33 -3.69 10.31 2.47
CA ASN A 33 -4.05 11.72 2.63
C ASN A 33 -4.93 12.25 1.47
N GLY A 34 -5.88 11.43 1.01
CA GLY A 34 -6.79 11.79 -0.08
C GLY A 34 -6.24 11.58 -1.50
N VAL A 35 -4.94 11.29 -1.66
CA VAL A 35 -4.31 11.08 -2.97
C VAL A 35 -4.21 9.57 -3.26
N VAL A 36 -4.58 9.15 -4.47
CA VAL A 36 -4.44 7.76 -4.91
C VAL A 36 -2.95 7.37 -4.91
N ALA A 37 -2.62 6.32 -4.17
CA ALA A 37 -1.25 5.83 -4.08
C ALA A 37 -0.84 5.12 -5.38
N GLN A 38 0.43 5.25 -5.74
CA GLN A 38 1.03 4.57 -6.90
C GLN A 38 2.26 3.77 -6.46
N LEU A 39 2.56 2.68 -7.17
CA LEU A 39 3.77 1.92 -6.93
C LEU A 39 4.97 2.57 -7.61
N GLY A 40 6.06 2.70 -6.85
CA GLY A 40 7.40 3.05 -7.31
C GLY A 40 8.41 1.95 -6.98
#